data_AF-A0A4R0N6H0-F1
#
_entry.id   AF-A0A4R0N6H0-F1
#
_cell.length_a   1.000
_cell.length_b   1.000
_cell.length_c   1.000
_cell.angle_alpha   90.00
_cell.angle_beta   90.00
_cell.angle_gamma   90.00
#
_symmetry.space_group_name_H-M   'P 1'
#
loop_
_entity.id
_entity.type
_entity.pdbx_description
1 polymer ?
#
loop_
_entity_poly.entity_id
_entity_poly.type
_entity_poly.pdbx_seq_one_letter_code
_entity_poly.pdbx_strand_id
1 'polypeptide(L)'
;MKRNYNSIKTLDDLHGEVQRLKADYKHRGVMLKEDSKVYISQFSIGNLIKKFATPSGFLKFDEKTNISSKIMSIALPMLLNSTIFRGSGVITKAVGALVSGKLGKSLDAENISGIFNMVKSFFGKKDKKKDAGFVDYGIPPDSETY
;
A
#
# COMPACT_ATOMS: atom_id res chain seq x y z
N MET A 1 -5.32 -27.92 -39.28
CA MET A 1 -5.53 -28.11 -40.73
C MET A 1 -4.83 -29.38 -41.17
N LYS A 2 -5.58 -30.38 -41.65
CA LYS A 2 -5.01 -31.56 -42.31
C LYS A 2 -4.42 -31.12 -43.66
N ARG A 3 -3.15 -31.41 -43.92
CA ARG A 3 -2.52 -31.12 -45.22
C ARG A 3 -2.91 -32.24 -46.18
N ASN A 4 -3.59 -31.88 -47.27
CA ASN A 4 -3.96 -32.82 -48.32
C ASN A 4 -2.98 -32.62 -49.49
N TYR A 5 -2.06 -33.57 -49.67
CA TYR A 5 -1.04 -33.52 -50.72
C TYR A 5 -1.51 -34.15 -52.03
N ASN A 6 -2.73 -34.71 -52.08
CA ASN A 6 -3.27 -35.40 -53.26
C ASN A 6 -3.68 -34.44 -54.41
N SER A 7 -3.52 -33.12 -54.23
CA SER A 7 -3.85 -32.11 -55.22
C SER A 7 -2.69 -31.72 -56.14
N ILE A 8 -1.45 -32.09 -55.82
CA ILE A 8 -0.26 -31.74 -56.62
C ILE A 8 -0.10 -32.81 -57.70
N LYS A 9 -0.39 -32.46 -58.95
CA LYS A 9 -0.29 -33.41 -60.08
C LYS A 9 0.72 -32.95 -61.13
N THR A 10 1.02 -31.65 -61.17
CA THR A 10 1.91 -31.03 -62.14
C THR A 10 3.08 -30.31 -61.47
N LEU A 11 4.18 -30.11 -62.19
CA LEU A 11 5.33 -29.31 -61.71
C LEU A 11 4.96 -27.85 -61.40
N ASP A 12 4.01 -27.29 -62.14
CA ASP A 12 3.51 -25.93 -61.90
C ASP A 12 2.76 -25.83 -60.56
N ASP A 13 1.90 -26.81 -60.26
CA ASP A 13 1.23 -26.93 -58.96
C ASP A 13 2.24 -26.99 -57.80
N LEU A 14 3.34 -27.71 -57.99
CA LEU A 14 4.41 -27.83 -57.00
C LEU A 14 5.10 -26.48 -56.76
N HIS A 15 5.43 -25.74 -57.83
CA HIS A 15 6.01 -24.41 -57.69
C HIS A 15 5.06 -23.42 -57.01
N GLY A 16 3.77 -23.45 -57.35
CA GLY A 16 2.75 -22.65 -56.69
C GLY A 16 2.65 -22.95 -55.19
N GLU A 17 2.66 -24.24 -54.82
CA GLU A 17 2.60 -24.67 -53.43
C GLU A 17 3.87 -24.27 -52.66
N VAL A 18 5.06 -24.36 -53.27
CA VAL A 18 6.32 -23.89 -52.67
C VAL A 18 6.28 -22.39 -52.42
N GLN A 19 5.79 -21.60 -53.38
CA GLN A 19 5.64 -20.16 -53.20
C GLN A 19 4.64 -19.83 -52.08
N ARG A 20 3.51 -20.53 -52.04
CA ARG A 20 2.51 -20.42 -50.97
C ARG A 20 3.11 -20.72 -49.60
N LEU A 21 3.82 -21.85 -49.47
CA LEU A 21 4.48 -22.26 -48.23
C LEU A 21 5.54 -21.23 -47.78
N LYS A 22 6.30 -20.66 -48.73
CA LYS A 22 7.29 -19.63 -48.44
C LYS A 22 6.64 -18.34 -47.92
N ALA A 23 5.52 -17.93 -48.53
CA ALA A 23 4.74 -16.79 -48.08
C ALA A 23 4.14 -17.03 -46.68
N ASP A 24 3.50 -18.19 -46.46
CA ASP A 24 2.95 -18.61 -45.17
C ASP A 24 4.01 -18.64 -44.08
N TYR A 25 5.19 -19.19 -44.38
CA TYR A 25 6.31 -19.25 -43.44
C TYR A 25 6.77 -17.84 -43.05
N LYS A 26 6.97 -16.95 -44.02
CA LYS A 26 7.36 -15.56 -43.77
C LYS A 26 6.32 -14.83 -42.91
N HIS A 27 5.04 -15.01 -43.22
CA HIS A 27 3.94 -14.40 -42.47
C HIS A 27 3.89 -14.89 -41.02
N ARG A 28 3.98 -16.20 -40.81
CA ARG A 28 4.05 -16.80 -39.45
C ARG A 28 5.25 -16.31 -38.65
N GLY A 29 6.40 -16.10 -39.31
CA GLY A 29 7.59 -15.54 -38.66
C GLY A 29 7.37 -14.12 -38.14
N VAL A 30 6.66 -13.28 -38.89
CA VAL A 30 6.29 -11.92 -38.45
C VAL A 30 5.34 -11.98 -37.26
N MET A 31 4.27 -12.78 -37.37
CA MET A 31 3.29 -12.97 -36.30
C MET A 31 3.96 -13.45 -35.00
N LEU A 32 4.86 -14.43 -35.09
CA LEU A 32 5.59 -14.96 -33.94
C LEU A 32 6.46 -13.89 -33.27
N LYS A 33 7.10 -13.00 -34.05
CA LYS A 33 7.90 -11.89 -33.53
C LYS A 33 7.04 -10.88 -32.77
N GLU A 34 5.87 -10.55 -33.32
CA GLU A 34 4.91 -9.65 -32.69
C GLU A 34 4.37 -10.25 -31.39
N ASP A 35 3.93 -11.51 -31.43
CA ASP A 35 3.45 -12.25 -30.26
C ASP A 35 4.53 -12.36 -29.18
N SER A 36 5.78 -12.63 -29.56
CA SER A 36 6.90 -12.69 -28.62
C SER A 36 7.12 -11.33 -27.93
N LYS A 37 7.01 -10.22 -28.68
CA LYS A 37 7.12 -8.88 -28.11
C LYS A 37 6.00 -8.61 -27.11
N VAL A 38 4.77 -9.00 -27.43
CA VAL A 38 3.61 -8.90 -26.52
C VAL A 38 3.86 -9.73 -25.26
N TYR A 39 4.26 -10.99 -25.40
CA TYR A 39 4.54 -11.88 -24.27
C TYR A 39 5.63 -11.33 -23.34
N ILE A 40 6.78 -10.92 -23.90
CA ILE A 40 7.88 -10.34 -23.11
C ILE A 40 7.41 -9.08 -22.38
N SER A 41 6.60 -8.24 -23.02
CA SER A 41 6.08 -7.02 -22.39
C SER A 41 5.19 -7.29 -21.17
N GLN A 42 4.57 -8.47 -21.05
CA GLN A 42 3.80 -8.85 -19.86
C GLN A 42 4.67 -9.01 -18.61
N PHE A 43 5.95 -9.37 -18.79
CA PHE A 43 6.94 -9.48 -17.72
C PHE A 43 7.72 -8.20 -17.47
N SER A 44 7.38 -7.10 -18.16
CA SER A 44 7.93 -5.79 -17.84
C SER A 44 7.65 -5.43 -16.38
N ILE A 45 8.63 -4.84 -15.71
CA ILE A 45 8.52 -4.36 -14.33
C ILE A 45 7.26 -3.50 -14.14
N GLY A 46 6.93 -2.64 -15.11
CA GLY A 46 5.73 -1.81 -15.05
C GLY A 46 4.41 -2.61 -15.08
N ASN A 47 4.36 -3.69 -15.87
CA ASN A 47 3.17 -4.56 -15.95
C ASN A 47 3.08 -5.50 -14.75
N LEU A 48 4.22 -5.97 -14.23
CA LEU A 48 4.27 -6.71 -12.96
C LEU A 48 3.78 -5.81 -11.81
N ILE A 49 4.31 -4.59 -11.69
CA ILE A 49 3.85 -3.62 -10.69
C ILE A 49 2.35 -3.38 -10.84
N LYS A 50 1.83 -3.13 -12.05
CA LYS A 50 0.38 -2.96 -12.25
C LYS A 50 -0.42 -4.18 -11.81
N LYS A 51 0.05 -5.40 -12.08
CA LYS A 51 -0.61 -6.64 -11.66
C LYS A 51 -0.65 -6.78 -10.13
N PHE A 52 0.44 -6.44 -9.44
CA PHE A 52 0.57 -6.57 -7.98
C PHE A 52 0.08 -5.35 -7.18
N ALA A 53 0.03 -4.16 -7.80
CA ALA A 53 -0.50 -2.93 -7.21
C ALA A 53 -2.04 -2.86 -7.27
N THR A 54 -2.71 -3.91 -7.77
CA THR A 54 -4.16 -4.05 -7.66
C THR A 54 -4.53 -4.40 -6.21
N PRO A 55 -5.53 -3.75 -5.59
CA PRO A 55 -5.91 -4.04 -4.19
C PRO A 55 -6.18 -5.52 -3.93
N SER A 56 -6.83 -6.20 -4.87
CA SER A 56 -7.13 -7.64 -4.78
C SER A 56 -5.89 -8.53 -4.88
N GLY A 57 -4.84 -8.09 -5.58
CA GLY A 57 -3.56 -8.80 -5.69
C GLY A 57 -2.72 -8.63 -4.42
N PHE A 58 -2.70 -7.42 -3.88
CA PHE A 58 -2.07 -7.11 -2.59
C PHE A 58 -2.72 -7.90 -1.45
N LEU A 59 -4.06 -7.91 -1.34
CA LEU A 59 -4.78 -8.65 -0.30
C LEU A 59 -4.51 -10.16 -0.36
N LYS A 60 -4.50 -10.77 -1.56
CA LYS A 60 -4.20 -12.20 -1.73
C LYS A 60 -2.74 -12.54 -1.46
N PHE A 61 -1.83 -11.63 -1.78
CA PHE A 61 -0.40 -11.80 -1.49
C PHE A 61 -0.15 -11.66 0.00
N ASP A 62 -0.82 -10.70 0.63
CA ASP A 62 -0.77 -10.42 2.05
C ASP A 62 -1.33 -11.57 2.90
N GLU A 63 -2.46 -12.17 2.51
CA GLU A 63 -3.05 -13.32 3.20
C GLU A 63 -2.08 -14.51 3.29
N LYS A 64 -1.19 -14.67 2.29
CA LYS A 64 -0.17 -15.73 2.27
C LYS A 64 1.14 -15.34 2.97
N THR A 65 1.50 -14.06 2.99
CA THR A 65 2.84 -13.62 3.39
C THR A 65 2.86 -12.75 4.64
N ASN A 66 1.69 -12.37 5.16
CA ASN A 66 1.51 -11.46 6.31
C ASN A 66 2.36 -10.18 6.19
N ILE A 67 2.48 -9.67 4.97
CA ILE A 67 3.36 -8.55 4.65
C ILE A 67 2.74 -7.23 5.10
N SER A 68 1.42 -7.06 4.97
CA SER A 68 0.72 -5.90 5.52
C SER A 68 0.89 -5.86 7.04
N SER A 69 0.81 -7.00 7.73
CA SER A 69 1.02 -7.08 9.18
C SER A 69 2.40 -6.59 9.58
N LYS A 70 3.44 -6.97 8.82
CA LYS A 70 4.83 -6.53 9.04
C LYS A 70 5.08 -5.07 8.64
N ILE A 71 4.48 -4.61 7.55
CA ILE A 71 4.60 -3.21 7.12
C ILE A 71 3.84 -2.32 8.11
N MET A 72 2.64 -2.71 8.52
CA MET A 72 1.80 -2.00 9.48
C MET A 72 2.45 -1.97 10.86
N SER A 73 3.11 -3.03 11.32
CA SER A 73 3.81 -3.01 12.62
C SER A 73 4.98 -2.01 12.65
N ILE A 74 5.56 -1.67 11.50
CA ILE A 74 6.62 -0.65 11.37
C ILE A 74 6.02 0.72 11.09
N ALA A 75 5.06 0.80 10.17
CA ALA A 75 4.44 2.04 9.72
C ALA A 75 3.52 2.65 10.78
N LEU A 76 2.76 1.85 11.53
CA LEU A 76 1.81 2.33 12.53
C LEU A 76 2.50 3.12 13.66
N PRO A 77 3.59 2.64 14.29
CA PRO A 77 4.37 3.46 15.23
C PRO A 77 4.90 4.76 14.62
N MET A 78 5.38 4.72 13.37
CA MET A 78 5.92 5.90 12.68
C MET A 78 4.82 6.95 12.40
N LEU A 79 3.68 6.50 11.88
CA LEU A 79 2.53 7.35 11.61
C LEU A 79 1.98 7.94 12.90
N LEU A 80 1.80 7.13 13.95
CA LEU A 80 1.37 7.60 15.27
C LEU A 80 2.34 8.61 15.88
N ASN A 81 3.66 8.40 15.73
CA ASN A 81 4.67 9.36 16.18
C ASN A 81 4.60 10.69 15.42
N SER A 82 4.22 10.68 14.15
CA SER A 82 4.10 11.90 13.32
C SER A 82 2.75 12.61 13.43
N THR A 83 1.68 11.88 13.76
CA THR A 83 0.29 12.37 13.77
C THR A 83 -0.22 12.62 15.19
N ILE A 84 -0.45 11.56 15.97
CA ILE A 84 -1.06 11.63 17.31
C ILE A 84 -0.05 12.12 18.36
N PHE A 85 1.22 11.72 18.25
CA PHE A 85 2.28 12.06 19.19
C PHE A 85 3.30 13.05 18.61
N ARG A 86 2.86 13.89 17.67
CA ARG A 86 3.73 14.85 16.97
C ARG A 86 4.54 15.67 17.98
N GLY A 87 5.86 15.57 17.91
CA GLY A 87 6.79 16.30 18.76
C GLY A 87 7.07 15.68 20.15
N SER A 88 6.39 14.62 20.57
CA SER A 88 6.65 14.01 21.90
C SER A 88 7.72 12.92 21.86
N GLY A 89 7.87 12.23 20.71
CA GLY A 89 8.81 11.12 20.55
C GLY A 89 8.60 9.98 21.55
N VAL A 90 7.44 9.93 22.22
CA VAL A 90 7.20 9.04 23.37
C VAL A 90 7.27 7.57 22.95
N ILE A 91 6.75 7.22 21.77
CA ILE A 91 6.82 5.85 21.25
C ILE A 91 8.28 5.49 20.93
N THR A 92 9.01 6.35 20.23
CA THR A 92 10.42 6.12 19.90
C THR A 92 11.30 6.03 21.15
N LYS A 93 11.02 6.87 22.17
CA LYS A 93 11.69 6.83 23.47
C LYS A 93 11.31 5.61 24.29
N ALA A 94 10.06 5.15 24.25
CA ALA A 94 9.61 3.94 24.92
C ALA A 94 10.23 2.68 24.30
N VAL A 95 10.24 2.58 22.96
CA VAL A 95 10.93 1.50 22.25
C VAL A 95 12.43 1.56 22.52
N GLY A 96 13.04 2.74 22.45
CA GLY A 96 14.46 2.92 22.80
C GLY A 96 14.79 2.57 24.25
N ALA A 97 13.91 2.90 25.21
CA ALA A 97 14.09 2.60 26.62
C ALA A 97 13.89 1.11 26.94
N LEU A 98 12.98 0.44 26.24
CA LEU A 98 12.78 -1.02 26.30
C LEU A 98 13.98 -1.75 25.70
N VAL A 99 14.45 -1.35 24.51
CA VAL A 99 15.63 -1.93 23.84
C VAL A 99 16.91 -1.65 24.64
N SER A 100 17.02 -0.48 25.27
CA SER A 100 18.17 -0.10 26.11
C SER A 100 18.19 -0.82 27.47
N GLY A 101 17.18 -1.63 27.80
CA GLY A 101 17.10 -2.35 29.09
C GLY A 101 16.99 -1.43 30.32
N LYS A 102 16.86 -0.11 30.14
CA LYS A 102 16.79 0.88 31.24
C LYS A 102 15.49 0.81 32.03
N LEU A 103 14.47 0.13 31.49
CA LEU A 103 13.22 -0.14 32.20
C LEU A 103 13.22 -1.46 32.99
N GLY A 104 14.22 -2.34 32.80
CA GLY A 104 14.26 -3.64 33.48
C GLY A 104 14.66 -3.60 34.96
N LYS A 105 15.10 -2.44 35.48
CA LYS A 105 15.60 -2.30 36.87
C LYS A 105 14.72 -1.46 37.80
N SER A 106 13.62 -0.88 37.32
CA SER A 106 12.76 0.01 38.12
C SER A 106 11.26 -0.14 37.80
N LEU A 107 10.81 -1.38 37.54
CA LEU A 107 9.39 -1.70 37.45
C LEU A 107 8.83 -1.86 38.86
N ASP A 108 8.58 -0.73 39.51
CA ASP A 108 7.71 -0.68 40.68
C ASP A 108 6.25 -0.69 40.20
N ALA A 109 5.38 -1.48 40.86
CA ALA A 109 3.99 -1.70 40.44
C ALA A 109 3.17 -0.40 40.40
N GLU A 110 3.59 0.63 41.15
CA GLU A 110 3.01 1.97 41.16
C GLU A 110 3.24 2.74 39.86
N ASN A 111 4.38 2.53 39.19
CA ASN A 111 4.68 3.24 37.93
C ASN A 111 3.90 2.65 36.74
N ILE A 112 3.68 1.33 36.74
CA ILE A 112 2.88 0.67 35.69
C ILE A 112 1.40 1.03 35.84
N SER A 113 0.88 1.09 37.07
CA SER A 113 -0.50 1.51 37.31
C SER A 113 -0.73 2.99 36.99
N GLY A 114 0.26 3.85 37.23
CA GLY A 114 0.26 5.25 36.79
C GLY A 114 0.23 5.41 35.27
N ILE A 115 1.03 4.63 34.53
CA ILE A 115 1.02 4.63 33.06
C ILE A 115 -0.29 4.07 32.52
N PHE A 116 -0.82 3.00 33.11
CA PHE A 116 -2.10 2.42 32.72
C PHE A 116 -3.27 3.40 32.93
N ASN A 117 -3.30 4.08 34.07
CA ASN A 117 -4.32 5.11 34.36
C ASN A 117 -4.16 6.34 33.45
N MET A 118 -2.93 6.72 33.09
CA MET A 118 -2.67 7.80 32.13
C MET A 118 -3.17 7.45 30.73
N VAL A 119 -2.92 6.23 30.24
CA VAL A 119 -3.44 5.73 28.96
C VAL A 119 -4.96 5.62 28.98
N LYS A 120 -5.54 5.10 30.07
CA LYS A 120 -7.00 5.00 30.25
C LYS A 120 -7.66 6.37 30.30
N SER A 121 -7.03 7.36 30.94
CA SER A 121 -7.47 8.76 30.96
C SER A 121 -7.40 9.41 29.58
N PHE A 122 -6.38 9.10 28.78
CA PHE A 122 -6.21 9.65 27.43
C PHE A 122 -7.24 9.08 26.44
N PHE A 123 -7.55 7.79 26.53
CA PHE A 123 -8.55 7.14 25.68
C PHE A 123 -9.99 7.22 26.22
N GLY A 124 -10.16 7.55 27.50
CA GLY A 124 -11.46 7.63 28.18
C GLY A 124 -12.10 9.02 28.21
N LYS A 125 -11.41 10.07 27.75
CA LYS A 125 -11.96 11.43 27.70
C LYS A 125 -12.98 11.54 26.55
N LYS A 126 -14.24 11.25 26.84
CA LYS A 126 -15.37 11.87 26.14
C LYS A 126 -15.36 13.35 26.49
N ASP A 127 -15.16 14.21 25.50
CA ASP A 127 -15.19 15.66 25.66
C ASP A 127 -16.50 16.09 26.34
N LYS A 128 -16.39 16.56 27.59
CA LYS A 128 -17.50 17.27 28.21
C LYS A 128 -17.64 18.59 27.46
N LYS A 129 -18.78 18.76 26.77
CA LYS A 129 -19.19 20.03 26.18
C LYS A 129 -19.01 21.12 27.23
N LYS A 130 -18.15 22.10 26.94
CA LYS A 130 -18.02 23.30 27.77
C LYS A 130 -19.33 24.06 27.65
N ASP A 131 -20.06 24.19 28.75
CA ASP A 131 -21.17 25.16 28.82
C ASP A 131 -20.61 26.55 28.49
N ALA A 132 -21.28 27.24 27.57
CA ALA A 132 -20.91 28.57 27.14
C ALA A 132 -20.99 29.52 28.34
N GLY A 133 -19.83 29.91 28.88
CA GLY A 133 -19.76 30.93 29.92
C GLY A 133 -20.33 32.24 29.39
N PHE A 134 -21.28 32.81 30.12
CA PHE A 134 -21.83 34.13 29.87
C PHE A 134 -20.68 35.15 29.78
N VAL A 135 -20.49 35.73 28.60
CA VAL A 135 -19.53 36.83 28.40
C VAL A 135 -20.26 38.11 28.83
N ASP A 136 -19.88 38.64 29.99
CA ASP A 136 -20.37 39.93 30.46
C ASP A 136 -19.66 41.04 29.68
N TYR A 137 -20.37 41.59 28.69
CA TYR A 137 -19.90 42.75 27.93
C TYR A 137 -20.16 43.99 28.78
N GLY A 138 -19.22 44.29 29.67
CA GLY A 138 -19.27 45.46 30.55
C GLY A 138 -19.62 46.74 29.79
N ILE A 139 -20.55 47.51 30.34
CA ILE A 139 -21.02 48.77 29.78
C ILE A 139 -19.84 49.76 29.75
N PRO A 140 -19.45 50.33 28.59
CA PRO A 140 -18.35 51.29 28.52
C PRO A 140 -18.71 52.56 29.30
N PRO A 141 -17.83 53.06 30.18
CA PRO A 141 -18.07 54.29 30.91
C PRO A 141 -17.86 55.48 29.96
N ASP A 142 -18.83 56.40 29.98
CA ASP A 142 -18.83 57.77 29.43
C ASP A 142 -19.91 58.05 28.38
N SER A 143 -21.20 58.01 28.77
CA SER A 143 -22.29 58.60 27.97
C SER A 143 -23.31 59.44 28.74
N GLU A 144 -23.03 59.81 29.99
CA GLU A 144 -23.88 60.77 30.73
C GLU A 144 -23.03 61.92 31.29
N THR A 145 -22.71 62.88 30.42
CA THR A 145 -22.39 64.25 30.85
C THR A 145 -22.82 65.24 29.77
N TYR A 146 -23.75 66.11 30.18
CA TYR A 146 -24.41 67.24 29.51
C TYR A 146 -25.62 66.97 28.60
#